data_AF-A0A658BS12-F1
#
_entry.id   AF-A0A658BS12-F1
#
_cell.length_a   1.000
_cell.length_b   1.000
_cell.length_c   1.000
_cell.angle_alpha   90.00
_cell.angle_beta   90.00
_cell.angle_gamma   90.00
#
_symmetry.space_group_name_H-M   'P 1'
#
loop_
_entity.id
_entity.type
_entity.pdbx_description
1 polymer ?
#
loop_
_entity_poly.entity_id
_entity_poly.type
_entity_poly.pdbx_seq_one_letter_code
_entity_poly.pdbx_strand_id
1 'polypeptide(L)'
;MNPAFLLLAALLLPTSPVMAANWHTLQSTPQMLLQADEPEVEESELQAQGKSKKKEKKLTIWSKSTYSRPEQARPGDFFYASAKSHLAINCTKRTHRLLQKIYYAADGQEIKFVHYGEDERIEAIVPDSAEEQISAFACAFRAVKANDVQRKPAMAKSAAGKEKQAGKASQKPGKKADSNKKTSDSGKPKTANSCECPEPAAKVQAKPKGEAKPKS
;
A
#
# COMPACT_ATOMS: atom_id res chain seq x y z
N MET A 1 26.72 0.89 -54.96
CA MET A 1 25.82 1.27 -53.85
C MET A 1 25.81 0.10 -52.88
N ASN A 2 26.41 0.27 -51.69
CA ASN A 2 26.69 -0.83 -50.76
C ASN A 2 25.53 -1.04 -49.77
N PRO A 3 24.90 -2.23 -49.71
CA PRO A 3 23.78 -2.51 -48.81
C PRO A 3 24.21 -2.75 -47.34
N ALA A 4 25.51 -2.69 -47.03
CA ALA A 4 26.05 -3.06 -45.73
C ALA A 4 25.85 -2.02 -44.60
N PHE A 5 25.30 -0.83 -44.90
CA PHE A 5 25.21 0.26 -43.92
C PHE A 5 23.88 0.35 -43.15
N LEU A 6 22.89 -0.50 -43.45
CA LEU A 6 21.57 -0.45 -42.80
C LEU A 6 21.40 -1.39 -41.60
N LEU A 7 22.39 -2.22 -41.26
CA LEU A 7 22.28 -3.21 -40.17
C LEU A 7 22.85 -2.76 -38.82
N LEU A 8 23.48 -1.59 -38.72
CA LEU A 8 24.13 -1.12 -37.49
C LEU A 8 23.30 -0.14 -36.63
N ALA A 9 22.12 0.27 -37.07
CA ALA A 9 21.31 1.28 -36.36
C ALA A 9 20.30 0.70 -35.34
N ALA A 10 20.14 -0.63 -35.26
CA ALA A 10 19.15 -1.28 -34.39
C ALA A 10 19.65 -1.61 -32.96
N LEU A 11 20.93 -1.34 -32.65
CA LEU A 11 21.55 -1.69 -31.35
C LEU A 11 21.67 -0.53 -30.36
N LEU A 12 21.13 0.64 -30.68
CA LEU A 12 21.16 1.83 -29.81
C LEU A 12 19.78 2.19 -29.24
N LEU A 13 18.84 1.23 -29.16
CA LEU A 13 17.66 1.47 -28.34
C LEU A 13 18.12 1.49 -26.88
N PRO A 14 17.94 2.62 -26.15
CA PRO A 14 18.17 2.63 -24.72
C PRO A 14 17.24 1.58 -24.11
N THR A 15 17.82 0.52 -23.56
CA THR A 15 17.11 -0.39 -22.68
C THR A 15 16.82 0.39 -21.41
N SER A 16 15.77 1.20 -21.43
CA SER A 16 15.20 1.79 -20.22
C SER A 16 14.98 0.63 -19.26
N PRO A 17 15.57 0.64 -18.06
CA PRO A 17 15.25 -0.39 -17.08
C PRO A 17 13.75 -0.36 -16.89
N VAL A 18 13.09 -1.47 -17.24
CA VAL A 18 11.70 -1.70 -16.84
C VAL A 18 11.77 -1.79 -15.33
N MET A 19 11.43 -0.70 -14.64
CA MET A 19 11.35 -0.65 -13.19
C MET A 19 10.26 -1.64 -12.81
N ALA A 20 10.67 -2.82 -12.35
CA ALA A 20 9.74 -3.80 -11.83
C ALA A 20 9.01 -3.20 -10.62
N ALA A 21 7.70 -3.41 -10.54
CA ALA A 21 6.89 -2.99 -9.40
C ALA A 21 7.49 -3.49 -8.09
N ASN A 22 7.59 -2.62 -7.08
CA ASN A 22 8.20 -2.93 -5.80
C ASN A 22 7.12 -3.22 -4.75
N TRP A 23 6.68 -4.47 -4.71
CA TRP A 23 5.58 -4.90 -3.84
C TRP A 23 5.99 -4.99 -2.37
N HIS A 24 5.43 -4.11 -1.55
CA HIS A 24 5.53 -4.14 -0.09
C HIS A 24 4.41 -5.01 0.51
N THR A 25 4.76 -5.95 1.38
CA THR A 25 3.75 -6.76 2.10
C THR A 25 3.14 -5.94 3.23
N LEU A 26 1.82 -5.75 3.17
CA LEU A 26 1.04 -5.03 4.19
C LEU A 26 0.42 -5.99 5.20
N GLN A 27 -0.14 -7.09 4.71
CA GLN A 27 -0.77 -8.12 5.53
C GLN A 27 -0.34 -9.50 5.03
N SER A 28 -0.03 -10.40 5.96
CA SER A 28 0.16 -11.81 5.64
C SER A 28 -0.59 -12.64 6.65
N THR A 29 -1.62 -13.34 6.18
CA THR A 29 -2.40 -14.30 6.95
C THR A 29 -2.34 -15.66 6.25
N PRO A 30 -2.69 -16.76 6.92
CA PRO A 30 -2.80 -18.07 6.27
C PRO A 30 -3.79 -18.06 5.08
N GLN A 31 -4.77 -17.14 5.09
CA GLN A 31 -5.80 -17.07 4.07
C GLN A 31 -5.45 -16.13 2.91
N MET A 32 -4.78 -15.02 3.20
CA MET A 32 -4.55 -13.93 2.26
C MET A 32 -3.19 -13.24 2.50
N LEU A 33 -2.50 -12.95 1.40
CA LEU A 33 -1.36 -12.04 1.32
C LEU A 33 -1.80 -10.73 0.64
N LEU A 34 -1.68 -9.61 1.34
CA LEU A 34 -1.94 -8.27 0.83
C LEU A 34 -0.63 -7.52 0.65
N GLN A 35 -0.43 -6.98 -0.54
CA GLN A 35 0.75 -6.20 -0.90
C GLN A 35 0.34 -4.90 -1.57
N ALA A 36 1.19 -3.88 -1.51
CA ALA A 36 1.01 -2.63 -2.23
C ALA A 36 2.33 -2.15 -2.85
N ASP A 37 2.24 -1.51 -4.01
CA ASP A 37 3.37 -0.87 -4.66
C ASP A 37 3.57 0.56 -4.11
N GLU A 38 4.69 1.18 -4.46
CA GLU A 38 4.95 2.57 -4.11
C GLU A 38 3.82 3.48 -4.62
N PRO A 39 3.25 4.36 -3.77
CA PRO A 39 2.18 5.24 -4.21
C PRO A 39 2.69 6.35 -5.13
N GLU A 40 1.91 6.63 -6.16
CA GLU A 40 2.09 7.78 -7.03
C GLU A 40 1.34 8.99 -6.47
N VAL A 41 2.02 10.14 -6.45
CA VAL A 41 1.45 11.39 -5.93
C VAL A 41 1.13 12.29 -7.11
N GLU A 42 -0.15 12.47 -7.38
CA GLU A 42 -0.61 13.41 -8.41
C GLU A 42 -1.04 14.72 -7.73
N GLU A 43 -0.34 15.81 -8.07
CA GLU A 43 -0.74 17.14 -7.65
C GLU A 43 -1.87 17.67 -8.54
N SER A 44 -3.11 17.26 -8.25
CA SER A 44 -4.27 17.81 -8.95
C SER A 44 -4.68 19.18 -8.36
N GLU A 45 -4.69 20.24 -9.17
CA GLU A 45 -5.32 21.50 -8.81
C GLU A 45 -6.85 21.37 -8.91
N LEU A 46 -7.53 21.11 -7.79
CA LEU A 46 -8.98 21.30 -7.74
C LEU A 46 -9.30 22.80 -7.84
N GLN A 47 -9.84 23.21 -8.98
CA GLN A 47 -10.48 24.51 -9.14
C GLN A 47 -11.81 24.49 -8.36
N ALA A 48 -11.76 24.84 -7.09
CA ALA A 48 -12.96 25.18 -6.35
C ALA A 48 -13.56 26.46 -6.94
N GLN A 49 -14.81 26.39 -7.41
CA GLN A 49 -15.55 27.57 -7.90
C GLN A 49 -15.67 28.59 -6.77
N GLY A 50 -14.85 29.66 -6.82
CA GLY A 50 -15.06 30.90 -6.07
C GLY A 50 -14.42 31.03 -4.69
N LYS A 51 -13.74 30.03 -4.12
CA LYS A 51 -13.00 30.19 -2.85
C LYS A 51 -11.68 29.39 -2.90
N SER A 52 -10.56 30.11 -2.74
CA SER A 52 -9.17 29.66 -2.60
C SER A 52 -8.87 28.22 -3.09
N LYS A 53 -8.09 28.11 -4.18
CA LYS A 53 -7.56 26.84 -4.70
C LYS A 53 -6.87 26.03 -3.60
N LYS A 54 -7.58 25.11 -2.95
CA LYS A 54 -6.98 24.15 -2.02
C LYS A 54 -6.45 23.00 -2.86
N LYS A 55 -5.12 22.91 -2.98
CA LYS A 55 -4.45 21.78 -3.64
C LYS A 55 -4.68 20.52 -2.81
N GLU A 56 -5.68 19.73 -3.18
CA GLU A 56 -5.88 18.40 -2.61
C GLU A 56 -5.00 17.44 -3.42
N LYS A 57 -3.90 17.00 -2.82
CA LYS A 57 -3.01 16.01 -3.43
C LYS A 57 -3.75 14.67 -3.42
N LYS A 58 -4.09 14.16 -4.60
CA LYS A 58 -4.63 12.82 -4.76
C LYS A 58 -3.46 11.86 -4.83
N LEU A 59 -3.59 10.73 -4.15
CA LEU A 59 -2.56 9.71 -4.13
C LEU A 59 -3.15 8.46 -4.76
N THR A 60 -2.47 7.91 -5.76
CA THR A 60 -2.87 6.67 -6.41
C THR A 60 -1.93 5.54 -5.99
N ILE A 61 -2.47 4.34 -5.83
CA ILE A 61 -1.69 3.19 -5.40
C ILE A 61 -2.20 1.90 -6.02
N TRP A 62 -1.27 1.06 -6.45
CA TRP A 62 -1.56 -0.32 -6.81
C TRP A 62 -1.45 -1.22 -5.57
N SER A 63 -2.44 -2.09 -5.41
CA SER A 63 -2.45 -3.15 -4.40
C SER A 63 -2.65 -4.50 -5.06
N LYS A 64 -2.17 -5.56 -4.43
CA LYS A 64 -2.30 -6.95 -4.85
C LYS A 64 -2.78 -7.79 -3.67
N SER A 65 -3.86 -8.51 -3.86
CA SER A 65 -4.35 -9.53 -2.93
C SER A 65 -4.15 -10.91 -3.54
N THR A 66 -3.59 -11.85 -2.79
CA THR A 66 -3.41 -13.25 -3.18
C THR A 66 -4.02 -14.15 -2.12
N TYR A 67 -4.87 -15.08 -2.52
CA TYR A 67 -5.64 -15.93 -1.62
C TYR A 67 -5.12 -17.37 -1.67
N SER A 68 -5.07 -18.02 -0.51
CA SER A 68 -4.69 -19.43 -0.37
C SER A 68 -5.71 -20.38 -1.00
N ARG A 69 -6.96 -19.95 -1.08
CA ARG A 69 -8.06 -20.64 -1.76
C ARG A 69 -8.72 -19.66 -2.73
N PRO A 70 -9.17 -20.11 -3.92
CA PRO A 70 -9.86 -19.23 -4.84
C PRO A 70 -11.11 -18.60 -4.20
N GLU A 71 -11.21 -17.28 -4.31
CA GLU A 71 -12.34 -16.49 -3.84
C GLU A 71 -13.33 -16.24 -4.98
N GLN A 72 -14.61 -16.03 -4.66
CA GLN A 72 -15.61 -15.69 -5.67
C GLN A 72 -15.77 -14.17 -5.76
N ALA A 73 -15.77 -13.61 -6.97
CA ALA A 73 -15.85 -12.15 -7.15
C ALA A 73 -17.18 -11.58 -6.62
N ARG A 74 -18.28 -12.27 -6.93
CA ARG A 74 -19.63 -12.08 -6.38
C ARG A 74 -20.35 -13.44 -6.37
N PRO A 75 -21.38 -13.64 -5.53
CA PRO A 75 -22.16 -14.87 -5.56
C PRO A 75 -22.68 -15.18 -6.98
N GLY A 76 -22.27 -16.33 -7.51
CA GLY A 76 -22.64 -16.79 -8.86
C GLY A 76 -21.76 -16.28 -10.01
N ASP A 77 -20.70 -15.53 -9.73
CA ASP A 77 -19.72 -15.05 -10.73
C ASP A 77 -18.49 -16.02 -10.79
N PHE A 78 -17.39 -15.60 -11.40
CA PHE A 78 -16.15 -16.38 -11.48
C PHE A 78 -15.34 -16.43 -10.17
N PHE A 79 -14.47 -17.44 -10.07
CA PHE A 79 -13.48 -17.60 -9.00
C PHE A 79 -12.11 -17.05 -9.41
N TYR A 80 -11.36 -16.50 -8.48
CA TYR A 80 -10.03 -15.93 -8.71
C TYR A 80 -9.08 -16.25 -7.56
N ALA A 81 -7.79 -16.39 -7.84
CA ALA A 81 -6.76 -16.67 -6.85
C ALA A 81 -6.02 -15.40 -6.41
N SER A 82 -5.96 -14.39 -7.29
CA SER A 82 -5.40 -13.09 -6.93
C SER A 82 -6.09 -11.95 -7.68
N ALA A 83 -6.03 -10.75 -7.11
CA ALA A 83 -6.52 -9.54 -7.74
C ALA A 83 -5.55 -8.38 -7.53
N LYS A 84 -5.41 -7.54 -8.56
CA LYS A 84 -4.72 -6.25 -8.47
C LYS A 84 -5.74 -5.12 -8.51
N SER A 85 -5.60 -4.14 -7.63
CA SER A 85 -6.51 -3.00 -7.52
C SER A 85 -5.73 -1.69 -7.58
N HIS A 86 -6.15 -0.79 -8.45
CA HIS A 86 -5.64 0.58 -8.53
C HIS A 86 -6.62 1.51 -7.83
N LEU A 87 -6.16 2.18 -6.77
CA LEU A 87 -7.00 2.98 -5.88
C LEU A 87 -6.54 4.44 -5.91
N ALA A 88 -7.49 5.37 -5.94
CA ALA A 88 -7.25 6.76 -5.57
C ALA A 88 -7.62 6.97 -4.10
N ILE A 89 -6.69 7.51 -3.30
CA ILE A 89 -6.82 7.65 -1.85
C ILE A 89 -6.78 9.13 -1.47
N ASN A 90 -7.71 9.52 -0.60
CA ASN A 90 -7.72 10.81 0.08
C ASN A 90 -7.39 10.63 1.56
N CYS A 91 -6.12 10.88 1.91
CA CYS A 91 -5.62 10.76 3.27
C CYS A 91 -6.33 11.70 4.27
N THR A 92 -6.83 12.85 3.82
CA THR A 92 -7.45 13.85 4.70
C THR A 92 -8.86 13.44 5.08
N LYS A 93 -9.62 12.94 4.11
CA LYS A 93 -11.03 12.56 4.28
C LYS A 93 -11.21 11.10 4.69
N ARG A 94 -10.13 10.30 4.73
CA ARG A 94 -10.17 8.84 4.90
C ARG A 94 -11.15 8.18 3.93
N THR A 95 -11.06 8.58 2.67
CA THR A 95 -11.87 8.01 1.59
C THR A 95 -10.98 7.45 0.50
N HIS A 96 -11.51 6.50 -0.26
CA HIS A 96 -10.87 5.94 -1.44
C HIS A 96 -11.87 5.80 -2.59
N ARG A 97 -11.35 5.60 -3.81
CA ARG A 97 -12.12 5.28 -5.01
C ARG A 97 -11.35 4.21 -5.77
N LEU A 98 -12.04 3.16 -6.20
CA LEU A 98 -11.47 2.16 -7.09
C LEU A 98 -11.40 2.74 -8.51
N LEU A 99 -10.24 2.63 -9.14
CA LEU A 99 -10.03 3.09 -10.52
C LEU A 99 -10.03 1.90 -11.48
N GLN A 100 -9.33 0.84 -11.09
CA GLN A 100 -9.19 -0.37 -11.89
C GLN A 100 -9.08 -1.60 -10.99
N LYS A 101 -9.56 -2.74 -11.47
CA LYS A 101 -9.35 -4.04 -10.84
C LYS A 101 -9.12 -5.13 -11.86
N ILE A 102 -8.10 -5.94 -11.64
CA ILE A 102 -7.70 -7.05 -12.51
C ILE A 102 -7.76 -8.33 -11.70
N TYR A 103 -8.46 -9.34 -12.20
CA TYR A 103 -8.62 -10.63 -11.57
C TYR A 103 -7.80 -11.70 -12.30
N TYR A 104 -7.13 -12.55 -11.53
CA TYR A 104 -6.27 -13.61 -12.06
C TYR A 104 -6.66 -14.97 -11.49
N ALA A 105 -6.56 -16.00 -12.34
CA ALA A 105 -6.70 -17.40 -11.97
C ALA A 105 -5.47 -17.90 -11.21
N ALA A 106 -5.53 -19.14 -10.72
CA ALA A 106 -4.44 -19.75 -9.94
C ALA A 106 -3.15 -19.98 -10.75
N ASP A 107 -3.25 -20.12 -12.07
CA ASP A 107 -2.12 -20.21 -13.00
C ASP A 107 -1.56 -18.83 -13.39
N GLY A 108 -2.12 -17.74 -12.85
CA GLY A 108 -1.74 -16.38 -13.16
C GLY A 108 -2.35 -15.81 -14.44
N GLN A 109 -3.20 -16.56 -15.16
CA GLN A 109 -3.91 -16.02 -16.31
C GLN A 109 -4.93 -14.96 -15.87
N GLU A 110 -5.04 -13.89 -16.66
CA GLU A 110 -6.04 -12.86 -16.43
C GLU A 110 -7.44 -13.42 -16.76
N ILE A 111 -8.36 -13.30 -15.81
CA ILE A 111 -9.76 -13.69 -15.98
C ILE A 111 -10.59 -12.50 -16.46
N LYS A 112 -10.38 -11.34 -15.83
CA LYS A 112 -11.19 -10.16 -16.05
C LYS A 112 -10.47 -8.88 -15.66
N PHE A 113 -10.59 -7.87 -16.51
CA PHE A 113 -10.20 -6.50 -16.23
C PHE A 113 -11.46 -5.62 -16.11
N VAL A 114 -11.53 -4.80 -15.06
CA VAL A 114 -12.61 -3.84 -14.83
C VAL A 114 -12.00 -2.46 -14.66
N HIS A 115 -12.39 -1.52 -15.52
CA HIS A 115 -12.09 -0.11 -15.35
C HIS A 115 -13.31 0.60 -14.79
N TYR A 116 -13.08 1.40 -13.78
CA TYR A 116 -14.09 2.17 -13.11
C TYR A 116 -13.88 3.65 -13.46
N GLY A 117 -14.92 4.27 -14.02
CA GLY A 117 -14.88 5.66 -14.44
C GLY A 117 -14.76 6.62 -13.25
N GLU A 118 -14.57 7.91 -13.54
CA GLU A 118 -14.46 8.92 -12.50
C GLU A 118 -15.74 9.09 -11.66
N ASP A 119 -16.88 8.69 -12.22
CA ASP A 119 -18.20 8.76 -11.60
C ASP A 119 -18.43 7.66 -10.55
N GLU A 120 -17.48 6.73 -10.37
CA GLU A 120 -17.63 5.70 -9.35
C GLU A 120 -17.62 6.29 -7.93
N ARG A 121 -18.41 5.67 -7.05
CA ARG A 121 -18.69 6.14 -5.70
C ARG A 121 -17.39 6.22 -4.89
N ILE A 122 -17.17 7.38 -4.30
CA ILE A 122 -16.15 7.55 -3.26
C ILE A 122 -16.64 6.82 -2.02
N GLU A 123 -15.84 5.88 -1.52
CA GLU A 123 -16.15 5.07 -0.35
C GLU A 123 -15.34 5.53 0.86
N ALA A 124 -15.91 5.36 2.05
CA ALA A 124 -15.23 5.62 3.30
C ALA A 124 -14.34 4.43 3.66
N ILE A 125 -13.11 4.71 4.12
CA ILE A 125 -12.19 3.66 4.56
C ILE A 125 -12.66 3.15 5.93
N VAL A 126 -13.04 1.88 5.97
CA VAL A 126 -13.54 1.20 7.16
C VAL A 126 -12.35 0.78 8.05
N PRO A 127 -12.40 0.99 9.37
CA PRO A 127 -11.38 0.49 10.28
C PRO A 127 -11.22 -1.04 10.23
N ASP A 128 -10.01 -1.52 10.50
CA ASP A 128 -9.60 -2.92 10.50
C ASP A 128 -9.78 -3.63 9.14
N SER A 129 -9.98 -2.87 8.06
CA SER A 129 -10.13 -3.40 6.71
C SER A 129 -8.79 -3.44 5.96
N ALA A 130 -8.75 -4.18 4.84
CA ALA A 130 -7.60 -4.21 3.94
C ALA A 130 -7.31 -2.81 3.37
N GLU A 131 -8.36 -2.07 3.04
CA GLU A 131 -8.33 -0.69 2.55
C GLU A 131 -7.69 0.25 3.57
N GLU A 132 -7.93 0.06 4.87
CA GLU A 132 -7.26 0.84 5.91
C GLU A 132 -5.76 0.62 5.88
N GLN A 133 -5.28 -0.63 5.79
CA GLN A 133 -3.84 -0.92 5.74
C GLN A 133 -3.17 -0.34 4.49
N ILE A 134 -3.83 -0.44 3.33
CA ILE A 134 -3.36 0.18 2.10
C ILE A 134 -3.29 1.70 2.27
N SER A 135 -4.31 2.32 2.84
CA SER A 135 -4.36 3.75 3.05
C SER A 135 -3.32 4.25 4.06
N ALA A 136 -3.08 3.51 5.14
CA ALA A 136 -2.08 3.84 6.14
C ALA A 136 -0.68 3.83 5.52
N PHE A 137 -0.37 2.81 4.73
CA PHE A 137 0.88 2.71 3.98
C PHE A 137 1.05 3.88 2.99
N ALA A 138 0.05 4.10 2.14
CA ALA A 138 0.01 5.19 1.17
C ALA A 138 0.23 6.58 1.82
N CYS A 139 -0.51 6.86 2.88
CA CYS A 139 -0.49 8.16 3.54
C CYS A 139 0.77 8.38 4.37
N ALA A 140 1.38 7.33 4.94
CA ALA A 140 2.68 7.42 5.58
C ALA A 140 3.79 7.79 4.57
N PHE A 141 3.71 7.26 3.35
CA PHE A 141 4.68 7.55 2.29
C PHE A 141 4.71 9.04 1.91
N ARG A 142 3.54 9.71 1.93
CA ARG A 142 3.44 11.17 1.76
C ARG A 142 4.20 11.93 2.85
N ALA A 143 4.15 11.47 4.10
CA ALA A 143 4.85 12.12 5.19
C ALA A 143 6.37 12.01 5.04
N VAL A 144 6.88 10.88 4.55
CA VAL A 144 8.31 10.68 4.31
C VAL A 144 8.81 11.59 3.17
N LYS A 145 8.18 11.56 1.99
CA LYS A 145 8.60 12.40 0.84
C LYS A 145 8.50 13.90 1.12
N ALA A 146 7.53 14.34 1.93
CA ALA A 146 7.44 15.75 2.33
C ALA A 146 8.63 16.21 3.20
N ASN A 147 9.13 15.34 4.08
CA ASN A 147 10.26 15.64 4.95
C ASN A 147 11.60 15.63 4.21
N ASP A 148 11.77 14.76 3.21
CA ASP A 148 13.00 14.74 2.40
C ASP A 148 13.20 16.02 1.58
N VAL A 149 12.13 16.65 1.12
CA VAL A 149 12.20 17.95 0.42
C VAL A 149 12.59 19.09 1.39
N GLN A 150 12.19 19.00 2.66
CA GLN A 150 12.53 19.99 3.68
C GLN A 150 13.96 19.87 4.22
N ARG A 151 14.62 18.72 4.01
CA ARG A 151 16.04 18.50 4.32
C ARG A 151 16.99 18.94 3.19
N LYS A 152 16.68 20.03 2.48
CA LYS A 152 17.73 20.73 1.73
C LYS A 152 18.80 21.20 2.73
N PRO A 153 20.09 20.90 2.52
CA PRO A 153 21.14 21.31 3.44
C PRO A 153 21.22 22.84 3.46
N ALA A 154 20.75 23.43 4.55
CA ALA A 154 21.19 24.75 4.93
C ALA A 154 22.66 24.66 5.38
N MET A 155 23.46 25.60 4.87
CA MET A 155 24.85 25.91 5.22
C MET A 155 25.96 25.20 4.44
N ALA A 156 26.34 25.85 3.33
CA ALA A 156 27.74 25.97 2.94
C ALA A 156 27.99 27.39 2.39
N LYS A 157 27.91 28.40 3.26
CA LYS A 157 28.56 29.70 3.04
C LYS A 157 29.10 30.24 4.37
N SER A 158 30.35 30.71 4.27
CA SER A 158 31.18 31.41 5.28
C SER A 158 31.91 30.48 6.27
N ALA A 159 33.24 30.52 6.43
CA ALA A 159 34.27 31.36 5.82
C ALA A 159 35.64 30.67 6.01
N ALA A 160 36.49 30.77 4.99
CA ALA A 160 37.92 30.59 5.14
C ALA A 160 38.50 31.79 5.91
N GLY A 161 39.34 31.56 6.93
CA GLY A 161 39.99 32.63 7.68
C GLY A 161 40.84 32.19 8.87
N LYS A 162 42.04 31.66 8.57
CA LYS A 162 43.33 31.76 9.29
C LYS A 162 43.44 31.59 10.83
N GLU A 163 44.24 30.56 11.17
CA GLU A 163 45.57 30.67 11.84
C GLU A 163 45.69 30.78 13.38
N LYS A 164 46.26 29.69 13.96
CA LYS A 164 47.17 29.54 15.13
C LYS A 164 46.89 30.29 16.45
N GLN A 165 46.79 29.54 17.54
CA GLN A 165 47.90 29.39 18.51
C GLN A 165 47.61 28.33 19.59
N ALA A 166 48.72 27.73 20.04
CA ALA A 166 48.82 26.67 21.04
C ALA A 166 48.68 27.19 22.49
N GLY A 167 48.35 26.29 23.44
CA GLY A 167 48.81 26.43 24.83
C GLY A 167 47.89 25.93 25.95
N LYS A 168 48.34 24.83 26.58
CA LYS A 168 48.30 24.51 28.03
C LYS A 168 46.97 24.29 28.79
N ALA A 169 46.78 23.01 29.13
CA ALA A 169 46.55 22.41 30.45
C ALA A 169 46.06 23.26 31.66
N SER A 170 44.96 22.82 32.27
CA SER A 170 44.80 22.47 33.72
C SER A 170 43.37 21.97 33.96
N GLN A 171 43.15 20.74 34.44
CA GLN A 171 42.74 20.37 35.83
C GLN A 171 41.48 21.12 36.34
N LYS A 172 40.45 20.54 36.97
CA LYS A 172 40.11 19.20 37.51
C LYS A 172 38.59 19.26 37.96
N PRO A 173 37.98 18.29 38.70
CA PRO A 173 36.64 17.76 38.39
C PRO A 173 35.57 17.96 39.49
N GLY A 174 34.32 17.60 39.20
CA GLY A 174 33.31 17.26 40.22
C GLY A 174 32.20 16.42 39.58
N LYS A 175 32.03 15.12 39.89
CA LYS A 175 31.53 14.42 41.09
C LYS A 175 30.03 14.08 40.98
N LYS A 176 29.75 12.80 41.27
CA LYS A 176 28.48 12.11 41.60
C LYS A 176 27.86 11.32 40.42
N ALA A 177 27.94 9.98 40.44
CA ALA A 177 27.16 9.02 41.26
C ALA A 177 25.72 8.89 40.71
N ASP A 178 25.09 7.73 40.56
CA ASP A 178 25.37 6.39 41.06
C ASP A 178 24.71 5.37 40.11
N SER A 179 25.34 4.20 39.99
CA SER A 179 24.72 3.00 39.45
C SER A 179 23.96 2.33 40.58
N ASN A 180 22.70 1.95 40.39
CA ASN A 180 22.14 0.88 41.21
C ASN A 180 21.33 -0.12 40.38
N LYS A 181 21.56 -1.38 40.75
CA LYS A 181 21.37 -2.61 40.02
C LYS A 181 20.44 -3.50 40.84
N LYS A 182 19.35 -3.94 40.19
CA LYS A 182 18.73 -5.29 40.28
C LYS A 182 18.04 -5.69 41.60
N THR A 183 16.76 -6.09 41.48
CA THR A 183 16.13 -7.41 41.82
C THR A 183 14.61 -7.27 41.68
N SER A 184 13.95 -7.91 40.73
CA SER A 184 13.39 -9.29 40.75
C SER A 184 12.18 -9.47 41.66
N ASP A 185 10.97 -9.55 41.09
CA ASP A 185 9.94 -10.56 41.43
C ASP A 185 8.81 -10.54 40.37
N SER A 186 8.66 -11.57 39.53
CA SER A 186 7.75 -12.74 39.67
C SER A 186 6.29 -12.38 39.97
N GLY A 187 5.45 -12.32 38.93
CA GLY A 187 4.00 -12.16 39.04
C GLY A 187 3.27 -12.73 37.82
N LYS A 188 2.88 -13.99 37.93
CA LYS A 188 2.23 -14.90 36.98
C LYS A 188 0.96 -14.33 36.28
N PRO A 189 0.71 -14.65 34.99
CA PRO A 189 -0.56 -14.39 34.31
C PRO A 189 -1.63 -15.42 34.71
N LYS A 190 -2.85 -14.97 35.01
CA LYS A 190 -4.03 -15.82 35.21
C LYS A 190 -4.81 -15.99 33.90
N THR A 191 -5.13 -17.26 33.67
CA THR A 191 -5.85 -17.87 32.57
C THR A 191 -7.37 -17.64 32.61
N ALA A 192 -7.98 -17.81 31.43
CA ALA A 192 -9.30 -18.38 31.13
C ALA A 192 -10.56 -17.53 31.38
N ASN A 193 -11.28 -17.28 30.28
CA ASN A 193 -12.70 -17.61 30.02
C ASN A 193 -12.91 -17.36 28.51
N SER A 194 -13.03 -18.36 27.62
CA SER A 194 -14.10 -19.37 27.47
C SER A 194 -15.48 -18.72 27.39
N CYS A 195 -16.07 -18.73 26.20
CA CYS A 195 -17.50 -18.77 25.85
C CYS A 195 -17.59 -18.64 24.31
N GLU A 196 -17.57 -19.75 23.58
CA GLU A 196 -18.75 -20.48 23.07
C GLU A 196 -19.27 -19.91 21.74
N CYS A 197 -18.81 -20.51 20.65
CA CYS A 197 -19.49 -20.54 19.36
C CYS A 197 -20.67 -21.54 19.44
N PRO A 198 -21.88 -21.18 18.99
CA PRO A 198 -22.85 -22.16 18.53
C PRO A 198 -22.64 -22.46 17.04
N GLU A 199 -22.27 -23.71 16.74
CA GLU A 199 -22.43 -24.35 15.43
C GLU A 199 -23.72 -25.23 15.45
N PRO A 200 -24.14 -25.86 14.35
CA PRO A 200 -25.14 -25.35 13.40
C PRO A 200 -26.47 -26.12 13.45
N ALA A 201 -27.57 -25.48 13.05
CA ALA A 201 -28.81 -26.20 12.74
C ALA A 201 -28.85 -26.59 11.25
N ALA A 202 -28.76 -27.90 11.01
CA ALA A 202 -28.92 -28.51 9.70
C ALA A 202 -30.40 -28.72 9.31
N LYS A 203 -30.61 -28.87 7.99
CA LYS A 203 -31.75 -29.47 7.26
C LYS A 203 -33.02 -28.62 7.08
N VAL A 204 -33.26 -28.23 5.82
CA VAL A 204 -34.52 -28.55 5.12
C VAL A 204 -34.20 -29.00 3.69
N GLN A 205 -34.76 -30.15 3.33
CA GLN A 205 -34.67 -30.83 2.04
C GLN A 205 -35.65 -30.23 1.00
N ALA A 206 -35.20 -30.29 -0.26
CA ALA A 206 -35.94 -30.63 -1.48
C ALA A 206 -37.21 -29.87 -1.92
N LYS A 207 -37.13 -29.28 -3.13
CA LYS A 207 -38.09 -29.55 -4.23
C LYS A 207 -37.57 -29.03 -5.59
N PRO A 208 -37.32 -29.88 -6.60
CA PRO A 208 -37.33 -29.46 -7.99
C PRO A 208 -38.74 -29.66 -8.57
N LYS A 209 -39.30 -28.64 -9.22
CA LYS A 209 -40.54 -28.78 -10.01
C LYS A 209 -40.43 -27.87 -11.23
N GLY A 210 -40.46 -28.48 -12.42
CA GLY A 210 -40.82 -27.79 -13.66
C GLY A 210 -39.93 -28.09 -14.85
N GLU A 211 -40.06 -29.30 -15.41
CA GLU A 211 -39.87 -29.52 -16.85
C GLU A 211 -40.89 -28.67 -17.63
N ALA A 212 -40.42 -27.88 -18.59
CA ALA A 212 -41.24 -27.30 -19.64
C ALA A 212 -40.83 -27.93 -20.98
N LYS A 213 -41.75 -28.69 -21.58
CA LYS A 213 -41.67 -29.21 -22.94
C LYS A 213 -41.65 -28.07 -23.98
N PRO A 214 -40.98 -28.24 -25.13
CA PRO A 214 -41.12 -27.36 -26.28
C PRO A 214 -42.47 -27.60 -26.99
N LYS A 215 -43.11 -26.52 -27.45
CA LYS A 215 -44.22 -26.59 -28.40
C LYS A 215 -43.67 -26.78 -29.81
N SER A 216 -44.36 -27.67 -30.52
CA SER A 216 -44.23 -27.98 -31.94
C SER A 216 -44.61 -26.80 -32.84
#